data_AF-A0AAT9LUV3-F1
#
_entry.id   AF-A0AAT9LUV3-F1
#
_cell.length_a   1.000
_cell.length_b   1.000
_cell.length_c   1.000
_cell.angle_alpha   90.00
_cell.angle_beta   90.00
_cell.angle_gamma   90.00
#
_symmetry.space_group_name_H-M   'P 1'
#
loop_
_entity.id
_entity.type
_entity.pdbx_description
1 polymer ?
#
loop_
_entity_poly.entity_id
_entity_poly.type
_entity_poly.pdbx_seq_one_letter_code
_entity_poly.pdbx_strand_id
1 'polypeptide(L)'
;MTKLAHGQERALGQLVSAGTLSQREADAVRDALTDAEPTPVRRRIAELVGYVGGALLLAGAALVVGTSWDAFSHAGRVWLLVGVTVVLIGAAVALRNRVTGVLLALGALTGGLAGSVALDTHPALAGGLAGLVLAVAGYAAWPAVFALPVAGLAGASAMVGLVDLAGLSPSWTGGGLLLLAAAWAVLVGTEVVRHRATGAGVAAALALIGAQFPEHAFIVYSTTFVVALVCFGCYLADRMPILLIGGVIGMTTAVPEAVWDWTRGAISEAILVLIAGAVLLGAGGLGLRVHRP
;
A
#
# COMPACT_ATOMS: atom_id res chain seq x y z
N MET A 1 -23.19 24.46 -23.02
CA MET A 1 -24.11 23.32 -22.84
C MET A 1 -23.30 22.04 -22.81
N THR A 2 -22.94 21.59 -21.62
CA THR A 2 -22.15 20.38 -21.41
C THR A 2 -23.12 19.19 -21.47
N LYS A 3 -23.03 18.35 -22.49
CA LYS A 3 -23.84 17.12 -22.54
C LYS A 3 -23.42 16.20 -21.39
N LEU A 4 -24.39 15.59 -20.71
CA LEU A 4 -24.11 14.55 -19.72
C LEU A 4 -23.27 13.43 -20.36
N ALA A 5 -22.40 12.80 -19.56
CA ALA A 5 -21.69 11.62 -20.01
C ALA A 5 -22.70 10.51 -20.33
N HIS A 6 -22.48 9.73 -21.41
CA HIS A 6 -23.42 8.68 -21.86
C HIS A 6 -23.80 7.66 -20.76
N GLY A 7 -22.94 7.46 -19.76
CA GLY A 7 -23.24 6.61 -18.61
C GLY A 7 -24.25 7.22 -17.63
N GLN A 8 -24.18 8.53 -17.40
CA GLN A 8 -25.09 9.26 -16.51
C GLN A 8 -26.51 9.31 -17.09
N GLU A 9 -26.62 9.55 -18.40
CA GLU A 9 -27.89 9.54 -19.14
C GLU A 9 -28.60 8.18 -19.03
N ARG A 10 -27.83 7.08 -19.16
CA ARG A 10 -28.34 5.71 -19.03
C ARG A 10 -28.80 5.39 -17.61
N ALA A 11 -28.03 5.79 -16.60
CA ALA A 11 -28.36 5.57 -15.20
C ALA A 11 -29.65 6.33 -14.78
N LEU A 12 -29.81 7.58 -15.23
CA LEU A 12 -31.05 8.34 -15.03
C LEU A 12 -32.25 7.65 -15.69
N GLY A 13 -32.09 7.18 -16.94
CA GLY A 13 -33.15 6.44 -17.64
C GLY A 13 -33.56 5.16 -16.91
N GLN A 14 -32.59 4.43 -16.35
CA GLN A 14 -32.87 3.22 -15.56
C GLN A 14 -33.66 3.54 -14.28
N LEU A 15 -33.30 4.59 -13.54
CA LEU A 15 -33.99 5.00 -12.32
C LEU A 15 -35.43 5.49 -12.57
N VAL A 16 -35.69 6.10 -13.72
CA VAL A 16 -37.04 6.43 -14.14
C VAL A 16 -37.83 5.18 -14.50
N SER A 17 -37.25 4.28 -15.29
CA SER A 17 -37.92 3.03 -15.68
C SER A 17 -38.22 2.11 -14.49
N ALA A 18 -37.40 2.17 -13.44
CA ALA A 18 -37.61 1.44 -12.20
C ALA A 18 -38.66 2.08 -11.27
N GLY A 19 -39.22 3.24 -11.63
CA GLY A 19 -40.20 3.97 -10.83
C GLY A 19 -39.63 4.63 -9.57
N THR A 20 -38.31 4.58 -9.38
CA THR A 20 -37.61 5.22 -8.25
C THR A 20 -37.50 6.74 -8.39
N LEU A 21 -37.55 7.26 -9.62
CA LEU A 21 -37.62 8.69 -9.90
C LEU A 21 -38.75 8.96 -10.89
N SER A 22 -39.47 10.05 -10.67
CA SER A 22 -40.37 10.60 -11.69
C SER A 22 -39.58 11.25 -12.83
N GLN A 23 -40.18 11.33 -14.01
CA GLN A 23 -39.60 12.04 -15.16
C GLN A 23 -39.21 13.48 -14.79
N ARG A 24 -40.01 14.14 -13.94
CA ARG A 24 -39.80 15.52 -13.51
C ARG A 24 -38.57 15.67 -12.60
N GLU A 25 -38.33 14.70 -11.72
CA GLU A 25 -37.13 14.68 -10.87
C GLU A 25 -35.88 14.35 -11.68
N ALA A 26 -36.00 13.45 -12.67
CA ALA A 26 -34.92 13.14 -13.59
C ALA A 26 -34.48 14.37 -14.40
N ASP A 27 -35.45 15.14 -14.90
CA ASP A 27 -35.17 16.38 -15.62
C ASP A 27 -34.55 17.44 -14.69
N ALA A 28 -35.04 17.58 -13.45
CA ALA A 28 -34.45 18.49 -12.46
C ALA A 28 -33.00 18.11 -12.09
N VAL A 29 -32.69 16.81 -11.99
CA VAL A 29 -31.32 16.31 -11.75
C VAL A 29 -30.43 16.54 -12.98
N ARG A 30 -30.96 16.33 -14.19
CA ARG A 30 -30.25 16.63 -15.45
C ARG A 30 -29.91 18.11 -15.54
N ASP A 31 -30.85 18.99 -15.22
CA ASP A 31 -30.65 20.44 -15.23
C ASP A 31 -29.63 20.84 -14.16
N ALA A 32 -29.76 20.34 -12.93
CA ALA A 32 -28.80 20.61 -11.86
C ALA A 32 -27.37 20.13 -12.17
N LEU A 33 -27.22 19.01 -12.89
CA LEU A 33 -25.91 18.49 -13.33
C LEU A 33 -25.34 19.26 -14.53
N THR A 34 -26.22 19.83 -15.36
CA THR A 34 -25.82 20.65 -16.51
C THR A 34 -25.45 22.08 -16.06
N ASP A 35 -26.14 22.58 -15.04
CA ASP A 35 -25.91 23.87 -14.37
C ASP A 35 -24.82 23.80 -13.29
N ALA A 36 -24.38 22.60 -12.90
CA ALA A 36 -23.20 22.44 -12.06
C ALA A 36 -21.99 23.01 -12.81
N GLU A 37 -21.67 24.27 -12.51
CA GLU A 37 -20.58 24.98 -13.16
C GLU A 37 -19.31 24.12 -13.15
N PRO A 38 -18.68 23.88 -14.32
CA PRO A 38 -17.41 23.19 -14.34
C PRO A 38 -16.46 23.95 -13.43
N THR A 39 -15.82 23.22 -12.51
CA THR A 39 -14.87 23.79 -11.55
C THR A 39 -13.93 24.71 -12.33
N PRO A 40 -13.84 26.01 -12.01
CA PRO A 40 -13.17 26.96 -12.87
C PRO A 40 -11.75 26.48 -13.13
N VAL A 41 -11.31 26.50 -14.39
CA VAL A 41 -10.01 25.95 -14.82
C VAL A 41 -8.87 26.46 -13.94
N ARG A 42 -8.97 27.72 -13.48
CA ARG A 42 -8.06 28.35 -12.52
C ARG A 42 -7.95 27.60 -11.18
N ARG A 43 -9.05 27.06 -10.65
CA ARG A 43 -9.05 26.24 -9.42
C ARG A 43 -8.39 24.88 -9.66
N ARG A 44 -8.63 24.24 -10.80
CA ARG A 44 -7.95 22.97 -11.16
C ARG A 44 -6.45 23.16 -11.36
N ILE A 45 -6.03 24.25 -12.03
CA ILE A 45 -4.62 24.60 -12.17
C ILE A 45 -4.01 24.90 -10.80
N ALA A 46 -4.70 25.65 -9.94
CA ALA A 46 -4.22 25.91 -8.57
C ALA A 46 -4.07 24.63 -7.74
N GLU A 47 -4.99 23.66 -7.86
CA GLU A 47 -4.88 22.35 -7.21
C GLU A 47 -3.69 21.56 -7.76
N LEU A 48 -3.51 21.50 -9.08
CA LEU A 48 -2.38 20.82 -9.71
C LEU A 48 -1.03 21.45 -9.31
N VAL A 49 -0.94 22.78 -9.36
CA VAL A 49 0.25 23.54 -8.94
C VAL A 49 0.50 23.36 -7.45
N GLY A 50 -0.54 23.27 -6.63
CA GLY A 50 -0.43 22.95 -5.21
C GLY A 50 0.16 21.56 -4.96
N TYR A 51 -0.32 20.53 -5.66
CA TYR A 51 0.22 19.17 -5.53
C TYR A 51 1.65 19.05 -6.06
N VAL A 52 1.93 19.62 -7.23
CA VAL A 52 3.27 19.61 -7.84
C VAL A 52 4.25 20.41 -6.97
N GLY A 53 3.85 21.60 -6.52
CA GLY A 53 4.65 22.44 -5.63
C GLY A 53 4.93 21.76 -4.29
N GLY A 54 3.92 21.12 -3.69
CA GLY A 54 4.09 20.34 -2.46
C GLY A 54 5.04 19.16 -2.65
N ALA A 55 4.89 18.39 -3.74
CA ALA A 55 5.78 17.28 -4.06
C ALA A 55 7.22 17.73 -4.31
N LEU A 56 7.43 18.83 -5.05
CA LEU A 56 8.75 19.41 -5.28
C LEU A 56 9.38 19.94 -3.98
N LEU A 57 8.60 20.55 -3.10
CA LEU A 57 9.08 21.04 -1.81
C LEU A 57 9.52 19.87 -0.90
N LEU A 58 8.74 18.79 -0.86
CA LEU A 58 9.11 17.57 -0.15
C LEU A 58 10.35 16.91 -0.74
N ALA A 59 10.43 16.81 -2.07
CA ALA A 59 11.61 16.26 -2.76
C ALA A 59 12.86 17.11 -2.50
N GLY A 60 12.75 18.44 -2.56
CA GLY A 60 13.84 19.36 -2.24
C GLY A 60 14.28 19.24 -0.78
N ALA A 61 13.35 19.18 0.17
CA ALA A 61 13.67 18.94 1.58
C ALA A 61 14.36 17.59 1.79
N ALA A 62 13.87 16.52 1.16
CA ALA A 62 14.49 15.20 1.22
C ALA A 62 15.90 15.19 0.61
N LEU A 63 16.12 15.89 -0.50
CA LEU A 63 17.44 16.04 -1.11
C LEU A 63 18.41 16.80 -0.21
N VAL A 64 17.99 17.93 0.37
CA VAL A 64 18.83 18.70 1.30
C VAL A 64 19.18 17.88 2.54
N VAL A 65 18.21 17.18 3.12
CA VAL A 65 18.44 16.30 4.27
C VAL A 65 19.38 15.16 3.87
N GLY A 66 19.17 14.54 2.71
CA GLY A 66 19.99 13.44 2.22
C GLY A 66 21.45 13.83 1.95
N THR A 67 21.69 15.01 1.36
CA THR A 67 23.06 15.50 1.10
C THR A 67 23.76 16.02 2.35
N SER A 68 23.00 16.46 3.35
CA SER A 68 23.55 17.01 4.61
C SER A 68 23.53 16.00 5.76
N TRP A 69 22.99 14.79 5.56
CA TRP A 69 22.75 13.81 6.61
C TRP A 69 24.04 13.49 7.38
N ASP A 70 25.11 13.24 6.64
CA ASP A 70 26.41 12.88 7.21
C ASP A 70 27.07 14.03 7.96
N ALA A 71 26.74 15.28 7.63
CA ALA A 71 27.24 16.47 8.31
C ALA A 71 26.56 16.70 9.67
N PHE A 72 25.36 16.16 9.90
CA PHE A 72 24.71 16.25 11.21
C PHE A 72 25.36 15.31 12.23
N SER A 73 25.52 15.82 13.45
CA SER A 73 25.82 14.96 14.60
C SER A 73 24.68 13.97 14.83
N HIS A 74 24.98 12.85 15.50
CA HIS A 74 23.98 11.84 15.87
C HIS A 74 22.77 12.49 16.58
N ALA A 75 23.03 13.32 17.60
CA ALA A 75 21.98 14.06 18.31
C ALA A 75 21.19 14.99 17.37
N GLY A 76 21.85 15.65 16.42
CA GLY A 76 21.20 16.51 15.42
C GLY A 76 20.20 15.75 14.55
N ARG A 77 20.56 14.55 14.08
CA ARG A 77 19.67 13.68 13.29
C ARG A 77 18.44 13.24 14.07
N VAL A 78 18.63 12.82 15.34
CA VAL A 78 17.53 12.43 16.23
C VAL A 78 16.59 13.61 16.48
N TRP A 79 17.11 14.77 16.89
CA TRP A 79 16.26 15.94 17.19
C TRP A 79 15.54 16.48 15.96
N LEU A 80 16.16 16.41 14.78
CA LEU A 80 15.50 16.76 13.52
C LEU A 80 14.27 15.87 13.28
N LEU A 81 14.42 14.55 13.38
CA LEU A 81 13.33 13.59 13.14
C LEU A 81 12.24 13.67 14.22
N VAL A 82 12.62 13.84 15.49
CA VAL A 82 11.66 14.09 16.58
C VAL A 82 10.89 15.38 16.34
N GLY A 83 11.58 16.47 15.97
CA GLY A 83 10.96 17.75 15.66
C GLY A 83 9.93 17.63 14.52
N VAL A 84 10.30 16.98 13.41
CA VAL A 84 9.38 16.72 12.29
C VAL A 84 8.18 15.89 12.75
N THR A 85 8.41 14.85 13.54
CA THR A 85 7.34 13.99 14.07
C THR A 85 6.34 14.78 14.91
N VAL A 86 6.83 15.61 15.84
CA VAL A 86 6.00 16.47 16.69
C VAL A 86 5.21 17.47 15.86
N VAL A 87 5.84 18.10 14.86
CA VAL A 87 5.16 19.06 13.96
C VAL A 87 4.05 18.37 13.16
N LEU A 88 4.30 17.18 12.60
CA LEU A 88 3.31 16.43 11.82
C LEU A 88 2.11 16.00 12.67
N ILE A 89 2.36 15.43 13.85
CA ILE A 89 1.31 15.01 14.78
C ILE A 89 0.53 16.24 15.31
N GLY A 90 1.24 17.31 15.68
CA GLY A 90 0.63 18.57 16.12
C GLY A 90 -0.26 19.19 15.04
N ALA A 91 0.22 19.24 13.80
CA ALA A 91 -0.56 19.71 12.66
C ALA A 91 -1.80 18.83 12.41
N ALA A 92 -1.68 17.51 12.56
CA ALA A 92 -2.80 16.58 12.43
C ALA A 92 -3.91 16.87 13.46
N VAL A 93 -3.50 17.13 14.72
CA VAL A 93 -4.39 17.46 15.83
C VAL A 93 -5.02 18.85 15.71
N ALA A 94 -4.27 19.82 15.17
CA ALA A 94 -4.74 21.20 15.01
C ALA A 94 -5.69 21.37 13.81
N LEU A 95 -5.38 20.75 12.67
CA LEU A 95 -6.13 20.94 11.43
C LEU A 95 -7.43 20.10 11.36
N ARG A 96 -7.45 18.91 11.99
CA ARG A 96 -8.59 17.95 12.03
C ARG A 96 -9.38 17.87 10.72
N ASN A 97 -8.69 17.66 9.61
CA ASN A 97 -9.28 17.69 8.28
C ASN A 97 -8.95 16.40 7.50
N ARG A 98 -9.23 16.40 6.19
CA ARG A 98 -9.01 15.25 5.31
C ARG A 98 -7.54 14.78 5.25
N VAL A 99 -6.59 15.63 5.64
CA VAL A 99 -5.15 15.34 5.60
C VAL A 99 -4.63 14.78 6.93
N THR A 100 -5.43 14.84 8.02
CA THR A 100 -5.04 14.32 9.35
C THR A 100 -4.53 12.89 9.30
N GLY A 101 -5.16 12.02 8.52
CA GLY A 101 -4.72 10.63 8.35
C GLY A 101 -3.33 10.48 7.71
N VAL A 102 -3.02 11.34 6.73
CA VAL A 102 -1.70 11.37 6.07
C VAL A 102 -0.64 11.92 7.01
N LEU A 103 -0.95 13.00 7.74
CA LEU A 103 -0.03 13.60 8.71
C LEU A 103 0.31 12.65 9.84
N LEU A 104 -0.66 11.89 10.36
CA LEU A 104 -0.41 10.85 11.37
C LEU A 104 0.43 9.70 10.81
N ALA A 105 0.17 9.26 9.57
CA ALA A 105 0.96 8.21 8.92
C ALA A 105 2.41 8.66 8.70
N LEU A 106 2.63 9.89 8.22
CA LEU A 106 3.97 10.47 8.09
C LEU A 106 4.64 10.68 9.44
N GLY A 107 3.91 11.13 10.45
CA GLY A 107 4.42 11.26 11.82
C GLY A 107 4.87 9.92 12.42
N ALA A 108 4.12 8.86 12.18
CA ALA A 108 4.52 7.50 12.58
C ALA A 108 5.78 7.04 11.83
N LEU A 109 5.88 7.32 10.52
CA LEU A 109 7.06 7.01 9.74
C LEU A 109 8.30 7.76 10.26
N THR A 110 8.20 9.07 10.46
CA THR A 110 9.33 9.89 10.97
C THR A 110 9.68 9.55 12.41
N GLY A 111 8.70 9.18 13.23
CA GLY A 111 8.93 8.73 14.61
C GLY A 111 9.61 7.36 14.66
N GLY A 112 9.26 6.45 13.74
CA GLY A 112 10.00 5.20 13.54
C GLY A 112 11.44 5.45 13.11
N LEU A 113 11.67 6.32 12.14
CA LEU A 113 13.04 6.72 11.76
C LEU A 113 13.80 7.36 12.93
N ALA A 114 13.14 8.19 13.74
CA ALA A 114 13.75 8.79 14.92
C ALA A 114 14.21 7.71 15.92
N GLY A 115 13.35 6.72 16.18
CA GLY A 115 13.69 5.57 17.03
C GLY A 115 14.83 4.73 16.45
N SER A 116 14.86 4.52 15.13
CA SER A 116 15.93 3.80 14.44
C SER A 116 17.27 4.52 14.52
N VAL A 117 17.29 5.85 14.48
CA VAL A 117 18.53 6.62 14.58
C VAL A 117 18.95 6.76 16.04
N ALA A 118 18.02 6.90 16.98
CA ALA A 118 18.35 7.14 18.39
C ALA A 118 18.97 5.94 19.10
N LEU A 119 18.74 4.72 18.60
CA LEU A 119 19.18 3.46 19.20
C LEU A 119 20.08 2.71 18.22
N ASP A 120 21.40 2.81 18.42
CA ASP A 120 22.41 2.14 17.59
C ASP A 120 22.36 0.61 17.73
N THR A 121 21.99 0.12 18.91
CA THR A 121 21.77 -1.31 19.18
C THR A 121 20.40 -1.73 18.66
N HIS A 122 20.36 -2.36 17.48
CA HIS A 122 19.17 -2.85 16.77
C HIS A 122 18.25 -1.74 16.23
N PRO A 123 18.73 -0.93 15.27
CA PRO A 123 18.00 0.22 14.75
C PRO A 123 16.64 -0.16 14.13
N ALA A 124 16.58 -1.31 13.44
CA ALA A 124 15.35 -1.82 12.85
C ALA A 124 14.28 -2.15 13.91
N LEU A 125 14.68 -2.73 15.05
CA LEU A 125 13.74 -3.08 16.12
C LEU A 125 13.19 -1.82 16.79
N ALA A 126 14.09 -0.92 17.18
CA ALA A 126 13.73 0.34 17.83
C ALA A 126 12.81 1.19 16.95
N GLY A 127 13.18 1.38 15.68
CA GLY A 127 12.39 2.15 14.74
C GLY A 127 11.08 1.48 14.35
N GLY A 128 11.10 0.16 14.14
CA GLY A 128 9.89 -0.62 13.88
C GLY A 128 8.87 -0.52 15.02
N LEU A 129 9.31 -0.68 16.27
CA LEU A 129 8.42 -0.56 17.44
C LEU A 129 7.88 0.86 17.62
N ALA A 130 8.74 1.89 17.54
CA ALA A 130 8.31 3.28 17.66
C ALA A 130 7.30 3.67 16.57
N GLY A 131 7.60 3.30 15.31
CA GLY A 131 6.71 3.55 14.19
C GLY A 131 5.38 2.78 14.30
N LEU A 132 5.42 1.53 14.79
CA LEU A 132 4.23 0.71 14.96
C LEU A 132 3.31 1.28 16.05
N VAL A 133 3.88 1.65 17.20
CA VAL A 133 3.12 2.28 18.30
C VAL A 133 2.44 3.56 17.82
N LEU A 134 3.17 4.42 17.12
CA LEU A 134 2.61 5.67 16.59
C LEU A 134 1.56 5.42 15.49
N ALA A 135 1.76 4.46 14.60
CA ALA A 135 0.81 4.13 13.56
C ALA A 135 -0.49 3.52 14.12
N VAL A 136 -0.38 2.64 15.12
CA VAL A 136 -1.53 2.05 15.81
C VAL A 136 -2.28 3.10 16.61
N ALA A 137 -1.58 3.95 17.38
CA ALA A 137 -2.19 5.06 18.12
C ALA A 137 -2.86 6.06 17.17
N GLY A 138 -2.20 6.40 16.06
CA GLY A 138 -2.75 7.27 15.02
C GLY A 138 -3.99 6.68 14.36
N TYR A 139 -3.99 5.39 14.05
CA TYR A 139 -5.15 4.69 13.50
C TYR A 139 -6.32 4.60 14.48
N ALA A 140 -6.03 4.35 15.77
CA ALA A 140 -7.04 4.32 16.82
C ALA A 140 -7.69 5.69 17.04
N ALA A 141 -6.90 6.78 16.98
CA ALA A 141 -7.40 8.14 17.08
C ALA A 141 -8.16 8.59 15.83
N TRP A 142 -7.67 8.20 14.65
CA TRP A 142 -8.27 8.55 13.36
C TRP A 142 -8.08 7.38 12.37
N PRO A 143 -9.13 6.57 12.12
CA PRO A 143 -9.03 5.38 11.26
C PRO A 143 -8.74 5.76 9.80
N ALA A 144 -7.47 6.00 9.48
CA ALA A 144 -7.01 6.46 8.19
C ALA A 144 -6.45 5.30 7.36
N VAL A 145 -6.71 5.32 6.04
CA VAL A 145 -6.24 4.32 5.08
C VAL A 145 -4.71 4.19 5.12
N PHE A 146 -4.00 5.32 5.14
CA PHE A 146 -2.53 5.36 5.07
C PHE A 146 -1.81 4.89 6.33
N ALA A 147 -2.49 4.80 7.48
CA ALA A 147 -1.87 4.28 8.69
C ALA A 147 -1.62 2.77 8.61
N LEU A 148 -2.41 2.02 7.80
CA LEU A 148 -2.26 0.56 7.69
C LEU A 148 -0.96 0.16 6.98
N PRO A 149 -0.58 0.71 5.80
CA PRO A 149 0.72 0.42 5.19
C PRO A 149 1.90 0.82 6.07
N VAL A 150 1.82 1.95 6.78
CA VAL A 150 2.89 2.37 7.71
C VAL A 150 2.99 1.41 8.89
N ALA A 151 1.88 0.96 9.47
CA ALA A 151 1.88 -0.06 10.51
C ALA A 151 2.46 -1.39 10.00
N GLY A 152 2.12 -1.79 8.78
CA GLY A 152 2.69 -2.98 8.13
C GLY A 152 4.21 -2.89 7.95
N LEU A 153 4.71 -1.76 7.42
CA LEU A 153 6.13 -1.50 7.24
C LEU A 153 6.88 -1.45 8.59
N ALA A 154 6.31 -0.77 9.58
CA ALA A 154 6.91 -0.68 10.91
C ALA A 154 6.93 -2.05 11.61
N GLY A 155 5.86 -2.84 11.46
CA GLY A 155 5.81 -4.23 11.93
C GLY A 155 6.84 -5.13 11.24
N ALA A 156 7.05 -4.99 9.93
CA ALA A 156 8.09 -5.71 9.21
C ALA A 156 9.50 -5.33 9.70
N SER A 157 9.75 -4.03 9.88
CA SER A 157 11.01 -3.52 10.43
C SER A 157 11.27 -4.04 11.85
N ALA A 158 10.24 -4.08 12.70
CA ALA A 158 10.33 -4.65 14.04
C ALA A 158 10.62 -6.16 13.99
N MET A 159 10.00 -6.90 13.07
CA MET A 159 10.25 -8.33 12.90
C MET A 159 11.69 -8.60 12.46
N VAL A 160 12.21 -7.85 11.48
CA VAL A 160 13.61 -7.92 11.05
C VAL A 160 14.55 -7.69 12.23
N GLY A 161 14.30 -6.62 13.00
CA GLY A 161 15.13 -6.30 14.17
C GLY A 161 15.02 -7.33 15.30
N LEU A 162 13.88 -8.01 15.45
CA LEU A 162 13.69 -9.07 16.44
C LEU A 162 14.47 -10.34 16.07
N VAL A 163 14.48 -10.71 14.79
CA VAL A 163 15.26 -11.85 14.28
C VAL A 163 16.76 -11.59 14.43
N ASP A 164 17.20 -10.37 14.10
CA ASP A 164 18.58 -9.92 14.26
C ASP A 164 19.01 -9.94 15.74
N LEU A 165 18.19 -9.39 16.63
CA LEU A 165 18.42 -9.43 18.09
C LEU A 165 18.53 -10.87 18.62
N ALA A 166 17.77 -11.80 18.06
CA ALA A 166 17.81 -13.21 18.44
C ALA A 166 19.00 -13.99 17.82
N GLY A 167 19.81 -13.36 16.95
CA GLY A 167 20.92 -14.01 16.25
C GLY A 167 20.48 -15.13 15.32
N LEU A 168 19.25 -15.06 14.80
CA LEU A 168 18.66 -16.08 13.93
C LEU A 168 19.02 -15.83 12.46
N SER A 169 18.98 -16.89 11.64
CA SER A 169 19.27 -16.77 10.22
C SER A 169 18.20 -15.97 9.46
N PRO A 170 18.53 -15.37 8.28
CA PRO A 170 17.59 -14.60 7.47
C PRO A 170 16.32 -15.36 7.07
N SER A 171 16.38 -16.70 6.99
CA SER A 171 15.22 -17.55 6.73
C SER A 171 14.12 -17.37 7.80
N TRP A 172 14.49 -17.10 9.05
CA TRP A 172 13.55 -16.80 10.13
C TRP A 172 12.87 -15.43 9.96
N THR A 173 13.53 -14.46 9.33
CA THR A 173 12.90 -13.20 8.91
C THR A 173 11.75 -13.48 7.94
N GLY A 174 11.96 -14.35 6.95
CA GLY A 174 10.91 -14.78 6.03
C GLY A 174 9.72 -15.41 6.73
N GLY A 175 9.99 -16.37 7.63
CA GLY A 175 8.97 -16.99 8.47
C GLY A 175 8.21 -15.99 9.35
N GLY A 176 8.92 -15.08 9.99
CA GLY A 176 8.34 -14.01 10.81
C GLY A 176 7.44 -13.08 9.99
N LEU A 177 7.85 -12.68 8.79
CA LEU A 177 7.05 -11.84 7.90
C LEU A 177 5.80 -12.57 7.39
N LEU A 178 5.89 -13.88 7.11
CA LEU A 178 4.73 -14.71 6.77
C LEU A 178 3.74 -14.84 7.94
N LEU A 179 4.25 -15.01 9.16
CA LEU A 179 3.42 -15.01 10.38
C LEU A 179 2.75 -13.65 10.59
N LEU A 180 3.48 -12.55 10.38
CA LEU A 180 2.93 -11.20 10.47
C LEU A 180 1.86 -10.95 9.39
N ALA A 181 2.08 -11.45 8.17
CA ALA A 181 1.09 -11.41 7.10
C ALA A 181 -0.18 -12.20 7.46
N ALA A 182 -0.03 -13.38 8.06
CA ALA A 182 -1.15 -14.17 8.55
C ALA A 182 -1.93 -13.43 9.66
N ALA A 183 -1.23 -12.80 10.60
CA ALA A 183 -1.86 -11.96 11.63
C ALA A 183 -2.68 -10.81 11.00
N TRP A 184 -2.13 -10.13 9.99
CA TRP A 184 -2.85 -9.11 9.23
C TRP A 184 -4.09 -9.68 8.50
N ALA A 185 -3.97 -10.85 7.88
CA ALA A 185 -5.10 -11.51 7.23
C ALA A 185 -6.23 -11.84 8.24
N VAL A 186 -5.87 -12.29 9.45
CA VAL A 186 -6.84 -12.53 10.54
C VAL A 186 -7.50 -11.21 10.99
N LEU A 187 -6.75 -10.12 11.13
CA LEU A 187 -7.30 -8.81 11.48
C LEU A 187 -8.28 -8.27 10.40
N VAL A 188 -8.02 -8.58 9.14
CA VAL A 188 -8.91 -8.24 8.01
C VAL A 188 -10.15 -9.14 7.97
N GLY A 189 -9.99 -10.43 8.27
CA GLY A 189 -11.09 -11.40 8.30
C GLY A 189 -12.04 -11.22 9.47
N THR A 190 -11.54 -10.76 10.62
CA THR A 190 -12.32 -10.44 11.83
C THR A 190 -12.97 -9.05 11.80
N GLU A 191 -12.84 -8.32 10.70
CA GLU A 191 -13.40 -6.98 10.48
C GLU A 191 -12.95 -5.91 11.50
N VAL A 192 -11.86 -6.15 12.24
CA VAL A 192 -11.24 -5.16 13.12
C VAL A 192 -10.72 -3.96 12.33
N VAL A 193 -10.28 -4.21 11.09
CA VAL A 193 -9.75 -3.17 10.20
C VAL A 193 -10.86 -2.62 9.31
N ARG A 194 -11.19 -1.33 9.48
CA ARG A 194 -12.23 -0.65 8.70
C ARG A 194 -11.97 -0.64 7.19
N HIS A 195 -10.70 -0.56 6.80
CA HIS A 195 -10.27 -0.54 5.39
C HIS A 195 -9.72 -1.91 4.97
N ARG A 196 -10.61 -2.90 4.88
CA ARG A 196 -10.27 -4.32 4.62
C ARG A 196 -9.38 -4.50 3.39
N ALA A 197 -9.66 -3.82 2.28
CA ALA A 197 -8.85 -3.91 1.06
C ALA A 197 -7.39 -3.46 1.27
N THR A 198 -7.17 -2.36 1.99
CA THR A 198 -5.80 -1.89 2.28
C THR A 198 -5.09 -2.83 3.24
N GLY A 199 -5.77 -3.32 4.27
CA GLY A 199 -5.21 -4.34 5.17
C GLY A 199 -4.85 -5.64 4.46
N ALA A 200 -5.70 -6.10 3.53
CA ALA A 200 -5.43 -7.27 2.70
C ALA A 200 -4.21 -7.05 1.79
N GLY A 201 -4.06 -5.84 1.24
CA GLY A 201 -2.88 -5.44 0.49
C GLY A 201 -1.59 -5.48 1.33
N VAL A 202 -1.65 -5.02 2.58
CA VAL A 202 -0.53 -5.11 3.52
C VAL A 202 -0.19 -6.57 3.82
N ALA A 203 -1.18 -7.42 4.11
CA ALA A 203 -0.97 -8.85 4.30
C ALA A 203 -0.30 -9.50 3.09
N ALA A 204 -0.82 -9.23 1.88
CA ALA A 204 -0.25 -9.78 0.64
C ALA A 204 1.19 -9.30 0.39
N ALA A 205 1.47 -8.00 0.60
CA ALA A 205 2.82 -7.46 0.44
C ALA A 205 3.81 -8.09 1.43
N LEU A 206 3.44 -8.20 2.71
CA LEU A 206 4.27 -8.84 3.73
C LEU A 206 4.51 -10.32 3.42
N ALA A 207 3.50 -11.04 2.93
CA ALA A 207 3.64 -12.44 2.55
C ALA A 207 4.60 -12.62 1.37
N LEU A 208 4.49 -11.78 0.34
CA LEU A 208 5.39 -11.81 -0.82
C LEU A 208 6.83 -11.45 -0.44
N ILE A 209 7.01 -10.41 0.38
CA ILE A 209 8.35 -10.05 0.88
C ILE A 209 8.92 -11.19 1.73
N GLY A 210 8.13 -11.75 2.66
CA GLY A 210 8.57 -12.85 3.52
C GLY A 210 8.96 -14.11 2.74
N ALA A 211 8.26 -14.41 1.65
CA ALA A 211 8.56 -15.56 0.79
C ALA A 211 9.93 -15.46 0.07
N GLN A 212 10.53 -14.27 0.02
CA GLN A 212 11.80 -13.98 -0.69
C GLN A 212 13.05 -14.03 0.21
N PHE A 213 12.89 -14.29 1.50
CA PHE A 213 14.00 -14.40 2.48
C PHE A 213 14.69 -15.78 2.62
N PRO A 214 14.06 -16.93 2.32
CA PRO A 214 14.73 -18.22 2.43
C PRO A 214 16.03 -18.32 1.61
N GLU A 215 17.04 -19.02 2.12
CA GLU A 215 18.36 -19.12 1.47
C GLU A 215 18.36 -20.03 0.23
N HIS A 216 17.46 -21.02 0.20
CA HIS A 216 17.38 -21.97 -0.91
C HIS A 216 16.41 -21.48 -1.97
N ALA A 217 16.90 -21.31 -3.22
CA ALA A 217 16.11 -20.86 -4.36
C ALA A 217 14.80 -21.64 -4.52
N PHE A 218 14.85 -22.97 -4.38
CA PHE A 218 13.65 -23.84 -4.40
C PHE A 218 12.57 -23.41 -3.41
N ILE A 219 12.96 -23.04 -2.19
CA ILE A 219 12.03 -22.60 -1.14
C ILE A 219 11.48 -21.22 -1.50
N VAL A 220 12.29 -20.31 -2.04
CA VAL A 220 11.87 -18.95 -2.42
C VAL A 220 10.75 -18.98 -3.46
N TYR A 221 10.97 -19.60 -4.62
CA TYR A 221 9.94 -19.62 -5.66
C TYR A 221 8.75 -20.50 -5.27
N SER A 222 8.94 -21.58 -4.53
CA SER A 222 7.82 -22.42 -4.06
C SER A 222 6.94 -21.67 -3.07
N THR A 223 7.53 -20.97 -2.11
CA THR A 223 6.78 -20.19 -1.11
C THR A 223 6.08 -19.01 -1.77
N THR A 224 6.75 -18.31 -2.69
CA THR A 224 6.16 -17.19 -3.45
C THR A 224 4.98 -17.67 -4.31
N PHE A 225 5.11 -18.84 -4.95
CA PHE A 225 4.03 -19.47 -5.69
C PHE A 225 2.85 -19.85 -4.79
N VAL A 226 3.09 -20.43 -3.61
CA VAL A 226 2.03 -20.73 -2.63
C VAL A 226 1.32 -19.45 -2.18
N VAL A 227 2.06 -18.37 -1.88
CA VAL A 227 1.47 -17.06 -1.54
C VAL A 227 0.60 -16.54 -2.69
N ALA A 228 1.05 -16.68 -3.93
CA ALA A 228 0.26 -16.29 -5.10
C ALA A 228 -1.07 -17.08 -5.19
N LEU A 229 -1.02 -18.39 -4.98
CA LEU A 229 -2.21 -19.24 -4.96
C LEU A 229 -3.17 -18.88 -3.81
N VAL A 230 -2.66 -18.59 -2.61
CA VAL A 230 -3.48 -18.13 -1.48
C VAL A 230 -4.14 -16.80 -1.81
N CYS A 231 -3.41 -15.84 -2.38
CA CYS A 231 -3.96 -14.56 -2.83
C CYS A 231 -5.10 -14.76 -3.85
N PHE A 232 -4.93 -15.65 -4.84
CA PHE A 232 -5.99 -15.98 -5.79
C PHE A 232 -7.18 -16.66 -5.13
N GLY A 233 -6.95 -17.60 -4.20
CA GLY A 233 -8.00 -18.27 -3.44
C GLY A 233 -8.83 -17.28 -2.63
N CYS A 234 -8.18 -16.40 -1.87
CA CYS A 234 -8.84 -15.34 -1.11
C CYS A 234 -9.55 -14.33 -2.03
N TYR A 235 -9.01 -14.03 -3.21
CA TYR A 235 -9.70 -13.21 -4.21
C TYR A 235 -11.00 -13.86 -4.68
N LEU A 236 -11.04 -15.18 -4.86
CA LEU A 236 -12.28 -15.87 -5.25
C LEU A 236 -13.36 -15.78 -4.16
N ALA A 237 -12.96 -15.79 -2.88
CA ALA A 237 -13.86 -15.67 -1.74
C ALA A 237 -14.37 -14.23 -1.52
N ASP A 238 -13.45 -13.27 -1.41
CA ASP A 238 -13.78 -11.89 -0.99
C ASP A 238 -13.89 -10.89 -2.15
N ARG A 239 -13.49 -11.28 -3.37
CA ARG A 239 -13.53 -10.44 -4.60
C ARG A 239 -12.79 -9.11 -4.50
N MET A 240 -11.81 -9.00 -3.59
CA MET A 240 -11.01 -7.78 -3.43
C MET A 240 -9.91 -7.69 -4.50
N PRO A 241 -9.91 -6.70 -5.42
CA PRO A 241 -8.95 -6.62 -6.53
C PRO A 241 -7.48 -6.60 -6.11
N ILE A 242 -7.19 -6.08 -4.91
CA ILE A 242 -5.82 -6.03 -4.36
C ILE A 242 -5.19 -7.42 -4.19
N LEU A 243 -6.00 -8.44 -3.87
CA LEU A 243 -5.55 -9.82 -3.73
C LEU A 243 -5.23 -10.44 -5.09
N LEU A 244 -6.00 -10.07 -6.13
CA LEU A 244 -5.68 -10.45 -7.51
C LEU A 244 -4.32 -9.85 -7.92
N ILE A 245 -4.07 -8.57 -7.62
CA ILE A 245 -2.78 -7.92 -7.89
C ILE A 245 -1.65 -8.65 -7.16
N GLY A 246 -1.82 -8.97 -5.88
CA GLY A 246 -0.83 -9.73 -5.10
C GLY A 246 -0.54 -11.11 -5.69
N GLY A 247 -1.60 -11.84 -6.10
CA GLY A 247 -1.47 -13.13 -6.76
C GLY A 247 -0.73 -13.03 -8.09
N VAL A 248 -1.04 -12.01 -8.89
CA VAL A 248 -0.34 -11.74 -10.16
C VAL A 248 1.14 -11.45 -9.92
N ILE A 249 1.48 -10.55 -9.00
CA ILE A 249 2.86 -10.22 -8.67
C ILE A 249 3.62 -11.48 -8.26
N GLY A 250 3.09 -12.24 -7.29
CA GLY A 250 3.74 -13.47 -6.82
C GLY A 250 3.94 -14.50 -7.93
N MET A 251 2.96 -14.68 -8.81
CA MET A 251 3.06 -15.59 -9.95
C MET A 251 4.11 -15.12 -10.97
N THR A 252 4.19 -13.81 -11.25
CA THR A 252 5.19 -13.23 -12.16
C THR A 252 6.60 -13.19 -11.58
N THR A 253 6.75 -13.34 -10.26
CA THR A 253 8.06 -13.47 -9.61
C THR A 253 8.48 -14.95 -9.54
N ALA A 254 7.60 -15.81 -9.02
CA ALA A 254 7.94 -17.22 -8.77
C ALA A 254 8.24 -18.03 -10.05
N VAL A 255 7.48 -17.82 -11.14
CA VAL A 255 7.67 -18.63 -12.36
C VAL A 255 9.00 -18.30 -13.06
N PRO A 256 9.36 -17.03 -13.32
CA PRO A 256 10.67 -16.71 -13.89
C PRO A 256 11.83 -17.18 -13.02
N GLU A 257 11.73 -17.05 -11.69
CA GLU A 257 12.75 -17.56 -10.77
C GLU A 257 12.95 -19.07 -10.87
N ALA A 258 11.86 -19.85 -10.89
CA ALA A 258 11.93 -21.31 -11.05
C ALA A 258 12.54 -21.71 -12.40
N VAL A 259 12.14 -21.05 -13.49
CA VAL A 259 12.67 -21.31 -14.84
C VAL A 259 14.16 -20.98 -14.91
N TRP A 260 14.57 -19.84 -14.34
CA TRP A 260 15.97 -19.44 -14.30
C TRP A 260 16.83 -20.44 -13.54
N ASP A 261 16.38 -20.87 -12.36
CA ASP A 261 17.07 -21.86 -11.52
C ASP A 261 17.21 -23.21 -12.24
N TRP A 262 16.12 -23.74 -12.80
CA TRP A 262 16.13 -25.03 -13.51
C TRP A 262 16.98 -25.04 -14.77
N THR A 263 17.12 -23.88 -15.42
CA THR A 263 17.93 -23.73 -16.63
C THR A 263 19.36 -23.31 -16.33
N ARG A 264 19.73 -23.11 -15.06
CA ARG A 264 21.03 -22.60 -14.61
C ARG A 264 21.42 -21.31 -15.34
N GLY A 265 20.44 -20.47 -15.66
CA GLY A 265 20.64 -19.22 -16.40
C GLY A 265 20.94 -19.38 -17.90
N ALA A 266 20.72 -20.56 -18.50
CA ALA A 266 20.96 -20.78 -19.93
C ALA A 266 19.94 -20.09 -20.86
N ILE A 267 18.78 -19.68 -20.32
CA ILE A 267 17.73 -18.99 -21.07
C ILE A 267 17.99 -17.49 -21.09
N SER A 268 17.85 -16.84 -22.25
CA SER A 268 18.01 -15.38 -22.34
C SER A 268 16.88 -14.65 -21.59
N GLU A 269 17.19 -13.47 -21.04
CA GLU A 269 16.24 -12.60 -20.34
C GLU A 269 14.96 -12.33 -21.16
N ALA A 270 15.06 -12.29 -22.49
CA ALA A 270 13.92 -12.08 -23.39
C ALA A 270 12.89 -13.22 -23.33
N ILE A 271 13.33 -14.47 -23.15
CA ILE A 271 12.42 -15.62 -23.03
C ILE A 271 11.74 -15.61 -21.65
N LEU A 272 12.43 -15.16 -20.59
CA LEU A 272 11.80 -14.97 -19.27
C LEU A 272 10.66 -13.95 -19.34
N VAL A 273 10.87 -12.83 -20.04
CA VAL A 273 9.83 -11.82 -20.27
C VAL A 273 8.65 -12.40 -21.06
N LEU A 274 8.91 -13.22 -22.07
CA LEU A 274 7.86 -13.92 -22.84
C LEU A 274 7.04 -14.86 -21.95
N ILE A 275 7.70 -15.66 -21.10
CA ILE A 275 7.05 -16.56 -20.15
C ILE A 275 6.19 -15.77 -19.15
N ALA A 276 6.73 -14.69 -18.59
CA ALA A 276 5.97 -13.81 -17.69
C ALA A 276 4.72 -13.23 -18.38
N GLY A 277 4.84 -12.79 -19.64
CA GLY A 277 3.72 -12.33 -20.46
C GLY A 277 2.67 -13.41 -20.72
N ALA A 278 3.09 -14.64 -21.04
CA ALA A 278 2.19 -15.77 -21.24
C ALA A 278 1.43 -16.15 -19.96
N VAL A 279 2.11 -16.11 -18.81
CA VAL A 279 1.51 -16.34 -17.49
C VAL A 279 0.48 -15.26 -17.15
N LEU A 280 0.80 -13.99 -17.41
CA LEU A 280 -0.13 -12.87 -17.23
C LEU A 280 -1.37 -13.00 -18.11
N LEU A 281 -1.20 -13.38 -19.38
CA LEU A 281 -2.32 -13.64 -20.29
C LEU A 281 -3.18 -14.80 -19.82
N GLY A 282 -2.58 -15.88 -19.34
CA GLY A 282 -3.30 -17.01 -18.75
C GLY A 282 -4.11 -16.60 -17.52
N ALA A 283 -3.49 -15.88 -16.58
CA ALA A 283 -4.15 -15.37 -15.38
C ALA A 283 -5.29 -14.39 -15.72
N GLY A 284 -5.07 -13.47 -16.67
CA GLY A 284 -6.09 -12.54 -17.16
C GLY A 284 -7.26 -13.25 -17.85
N GLY A 285 -6.99 -14.28 -18.64
CA GLY A 285 -8.02 -15.09 -19.30
C GLY A 285 -8.91 -15.84 -18.32
N LEU A 286 -8.33 -16.38 -17.24
CA LEU A 286 -9.09 -16.99 -16.14
C LEU A 286 -9.94 -15.95 -15.40
N GLY A 287 -9.38 -14.78 -15.11
CA GLY A 287 -10.12 -13.68 -14.47
C GLY A 287 -11.36 -13.24 -15.25
N LEU A 288 -11.28 -13.19 -16.59
CA LEU A 288 -12.39 -12.85 -17.47
C LEU A 288 -13.48 -13.93 -17.53
N ARG A 289 -13.11 -15.22 -17.45
CA ARG A 289 -14.09 -16.32 -17.44
C ARG A 289 -14.93 -16.33 -16.17
N VAL A 290 -14.36 -15.90 -15.04
CA VAL A 290 -15.07 -15.82 -13.76
C VAL A 290 -16.00 -14.59 -13.69
N HIS A 291 -15.79 -13.57 -14.53
CA HIS A 291 -16.60 -12.35 -14.62
C HIS A 291 -17.70 -12.37 -15.69
N ARG A 292 -17.94 -13.51 -16.35
CA ARG A 292 -19.13 -13.65 -17.20
C ARG A 292 -20.36 -13.89 -16.32
N PRO A 293 -21.38 -13.02 -16.38
CA PRO A 293 -22.66 -13.23 -15.68
C PRO A 293 -23.40 -14.45 -16.22
#